data_AF-A0A966J109-F1
#
_entry.id   AF-A0A966J109-F1
#
_cell.length_a   1.000
_cell.length_b   1.000
_cell.length_c   1.000
_cell.angle_alpha   90.00
_cell.angle_beta   90.00
_cell.angle_gamma   90.00
#
_symmetry.space_group_name_H-M   'P 1'
#
loop_
_entity.id
_entity.type
_entity.pdbx_description
1 polymer ?
#
loop_
_entity_poly.entity_id
_entity_poly.type
_entity_poly.pdbx_seq_one_letter_code
_entity_poly.pdbx_strand_id
1 'polypeptide(L)'
;MCAILFDHLLAVNRVCDCPPLGGRQDTLRLVKALIRLARSGCILGGFGLMTRHQGHDMGLRFLEHVLILTHDPEGTRDWFCDNLGFRSGDHPDFGFPVYWLYIGEQDVIHIGKARHSTHQDTYLKTPSDQAGMDYSAAGALGSGRIDHLCLNCDGMAEFVERLTRRGVEFSERKAHNSHLYQLFMREPINGIKVELNFAWEEAVRMGRVPAYTDEGAHAK
;
A
#
# COMPACT_ATOMS: atom_id res chain seq x y z
N MET A 1 -18.00 13.18 29.72
CA MET A 1 -17.22 14.44 29.69
C MET A 1 -15.92 14.20 30.42
N CYS A 2 -14.83 13.92 29.71
CA CYS A 2 -13.52 13.77 30.33
C CYS A 2 -12.49 14.34 29.36
N ALA A 3 -11.89 15.45 29.77
CA ALA A 3 -10.82 16.14 29.06
C ALA A 3 -9.47 15.69 29.62
N ILE A 4 -8.43 16.03 28.85
CA ILE A 4 -7.01 16.13 29.25
C ILE A 4 -6.20 14.83 29.06
N LEU A 5 -5.55 14.73 27.89
CA LEU A 5 -4.14 14.35 27.77
C LEU A 5 -3.68 14.64 26.33
N PHE A 6 -2.67 15.49 26.13
CA PHE A 6 -1.59 15.35 25.14
C PHE A 6 -0.74 16.61 25.16
N ASP A 7 0.30 16.59 25.98
CA ASP A 7 1.44 17.51 25.90
C ASP A 7 2.67 16.69 26.29
N HIS A 8 3.49 16.29 25.32
CA HIS A 8 4.91 15.95 25.49
C HIS A 8 5.56 15.73 24.12
N LEU A 9 5.95 16.84 23.50
CA LEU A 9 7.06 16.90 22.55
C LEU A 9 8.24 17.55 23.28
N LEU A 10 9.47 17.15 22.93
CA LEU A 10 10.78 17.72 23.35
C LEU A 10 11.46 17.01 24.52
N ALA A 11 12.35 16.05 24.21
CA ALA A 11 13.49 15.72 25.07
C ALA A 11 14.58 14.90 24.36
N VAL A 12 15.28 15.45 23.35
CA VAL A 12 16.68 15.02 23.08
C VAL A 12 17.46 16.18 22.46
N ASN A 13 18.35 16.80 23.22
CA ASN A 13 19.61 17.32 22.70
C ASN A 13 20.57 17.48 23.88
N ARG A 14 21.45 16.47 24.05
CA ARG A 14 22.57 16.54 24.97
C ARG A 14 23.68 17.40 24.36
N VAL A 15 24.19 18.25 25.22
CA VAL A 15 25.29 19.19 25.09
C VAL A 15 26.62 18.44 24.89
N CYS A 16 27.43 18.88 23.93
CA CYS A 16 28.86 18.62 23.88
C CYS A 16 29.58 19.97 24.00
N ASP A 17 30.43 20.09 25.02
CA ASP A 17 31.27 21.26 25.32
C ASP A 17 32.53 21.33 24.45
N CYS A 18 32.83 22.50 23.87
CA CYS A 18 34.18 23.00 23.57
C CYS A 18 34.15 24.53 23.23
N PRO A 19 35.28 25.27 23.36
CA PRO A 19 35.35 26.65 23.90
C PRO A 19 35.26 27.80 22.85
N PRO A 20 35.20 29.08 23.26
CA PRO A 20 34.71 30.18 22.43
C PRO A 20 35.83 30.91 21.66
N LEU A 21 35.52 31.35 20.44
CA LEU A 21 36.30 32.36 19.71
C LEU A 21 35.38 33.47 19.18
N GLY A 22 35.56 34.67 19.76
CA GLY A 22 35.46 36.01 19.18
C GLY A 22 34.32 36.41 18.22
N GLY A 23 33.62 37.50 18.55
CA GLY A 23 32.98 38.37 17.55
C GLY A 23 31.57 38.85 17.89
N ARG A 24 31.43 39.78 18.83
CA ARG A 24 30.15 40.26 19.39
C ARG A 24 29.56 41.48 18.65
N GLN A 25 29.67 41.58 17.32
CA GLN A 25 29.19 42.78 16.59
C GLN A 25 28.31 42.58 15.34
N ASP A 26 28.12 41.36 14.81
CA ASP A 26 27.38 41.20 13.53
C ASP A 26 25.94 40.70 13.64
N THR A 27 25.48 40.27 14.81
CA THR A 27 24.10 39.75 15.00
C THR A 27 23.04 40.82 15.25
N LEU A 28 23.43 42.09 15.45
CA LEU A 28 22.48 43.17 15.78
C LEU A 28 22.00 44.01 14.58
N ARG A 29 22.54 43.76 13.37
CA ARG A 29 22.12 44.46 12.14
C ARG A 29 21.04 43.73 11.32
N LEU A 30 20.90 42.41 11.44
CA LEU A 30 19.87 41.66 10.70
C LEU A 30 18.47 41.72 11.34
N VAL A 31 18.37 41.78 12.68
CA VAL A 31 17.07 41.74 13.39
C VAL A 31 16.29 43.05 13.25
N LYS A 32 16.96 44.17 12.97
CA LYS A 32 16.30 45.49 12.79
C LYS A 32 15.75 45.74 11.38
N ALA A 33 16.12 44.93 10.38
CA ALA A 33 15.60 45.04 9.02
C ALA A 33 14.26 44.30 8.82
N LEU A 34 14.00 43.26 9.60
CA LEU A 34 12.79 42.42 9.44
C LEU A 34 11.55 42.94 10.18
N ILE A 35 11.67 43.90 11.10
CA ILE A 35 10.54 44.42 11.90
C ILE A 35 9.89 45.68 11.27
N ARG A 36 10.45 46.26 10.21
CA ARG A 36 9.91 47.50 9.57
C ARG A 36 9.06 47.30 8.31
N LEU A 37 8.86 46.07 7.82
CA LEU A 37 8.01 45.79 6.66
C LEU A 37 6.62 45.23 7.01
N ALA A 38 6.33 45.01 8.30
CA ALA A 38 5.03 44.53 8.77
C ALA A 38 4.01 45.65 9.11
N ARG A 39 4.31 46.92 8.80
CA ARG A 39 3.43 48.06 9.10
C ARG A 39 3.46 49.12 8.00
N SER A 40 2.79 48.86 6.89
CA SER A 40 2.19 49.88 6.01
C SER A 40 1.22 49.19 5.07
N GLY A 41 -0.05 49.11 5.49
CA GLY A 41 -1.16 48.81 4.59
C GLY A 41 -1.46 50.00 3.67
N CYS A 42 -2.15 49.69 2.57
CA CYS A 42 -2.68 50.57 1.51
C CYS A 42 -1.59 51.12 0.55
N ILE A 43 -1.67 50.91 -0.76
CA ILE A 43 -2.71 51.42 -1.67
C ILE A 43 -2.66 50.68 -3.02
N LEU A 44 -3.86 50.28 -3.49
CA LEU A 44 -4.36 50.10 -4.87
C LEU A 44 -3.50 49.45 -5.97
N GLY A 45 -3.98 48.30 -6.46
CA GLY A 45 -3.66 47.75 -7.77
C GLY A 45 -4.40 46.43 -7.98
N GLY A 46 -5.58 46.49 -8.60
CA GLY A 46 -6.46 45.35 -8.79
C GLY A 46 -5.80 44.22 -9.59
N PHE A 47 -5.48 43.14 -8.88
CA PHE A 47 -5.47 41.80 -9.43
C PHE A 47 -6.36 40.99 -8.50
N GLY A 48 -7.52 40.57 -9.00
CA GLY A 48 -8.43 39.71 -8.25
C GLY A 48 -7.64 38.53 -7.71
N LEU A 49 -7.50 38.49 -6.38
CA LEU A 49 -7.08 37.29 -5.68
C LEU A 49 -8.24 36.31 -5.89
N MET A 50 -8.22 35.61 -7.02
CA MET A 50 -8.92 34.35 -7.14
C MET A 50 -8.37 33.51 -6.00
N THR A 51 -9.12 33.46 -4.90
CA THR A 51 -9.12 32.32 -4.02
C THR A 51 -9.23 31.13 -4.95
N ARG A 52 -8.11 30.43 -5.18
CA ARG A 52 -8.19 29.10 -5.80
C ARG A 52 -9.17 28.36 -4.93
N HIS A 53 -10.36 28.10 -5.47
CA HIS A 53 -11.16 27.00 -5.00
C HIS A 53 -10.18 25.83 -4.89
N GLN A 54 -9.93 25.35 -3.67
CA GLN A 54 -9.46 23.99 -3.48
C GLN A 54 -10.57 23.15 -4.10
N GLY A 55 -10.45 22.90 -5.40
CA GLY A 55 -11.28 21.95 -6.09
C GLY A 55 -11.12 20.67 -5.30
N HIS A 56 -12.22 20.19 -4.75
CA HIS A 56 -12.25 18.83 -4.26
C HIS A 56 -11.90 18.00 -5.50
N ASP A 57 -10.65 17.53 -5.59
CA ASP A 57 -10.20 16.77 -6.75
C ASP A 57 -11.18 15.60 -6.88
N MET A 58 -11.88 15.55 -8.02
CA MET A 58 -12.49 14.31 -8.47
C MET A 58 -11.35 13.30 -8.60
N GLY A 59 -11.26 12.32 -7.68
CA GLY A 59 -10.06 11.51 -7.59
C GLY A 59 -10.18 10.24 -6.74
N LEU A 60 -9.48 9.21 -7.20
CA LEU A 60 -9.24 7.96 -6.47
C LEU A 60 -8.43 8.26 -5.21
N ARG A 61 -8.72 7.54 -4.11
CA ARG A 61 -8.04 7.74 -2.83
C ARG A 61 -6.95 6.69 -2.57
N PHE A 62 -7.33 5.42 -2.71
CA PHE A 62 -6.47 4.26 -2.54
C PHE A 62 -7.14 3.05 -3.23
N LEU A 63 -6.40 1.96 -3.39
CA LEU A 63 -7.00 0.68 -3.78
C LEU A 63 -7.70 0.09 -2.57
N GLU A 64 -9.03 0.10 -2.57
CA GLU A 64 -9.83 -0.37 -1.43
C GLU A 64 -9.79 -1.89 -1.31
N HIS A 65 -10.30 -2.60 -2.31
CA HIS A 65 -10.29 -4.05 -2.34
C HIS A 65 -10.22 -4.60 -3.77
N VAL A 66 -9.92 -5.89 -3.87
CA VAL A 66 -10.12 -6.69 -5.08
C VAL A 66 -11.07 -7.85 -4.79
N LEU A 67 -11.92 -8.20 -5.75
CA LEU A 67 -12.78 -9.38 -5.65
C LEU A 67 -12.19 -10.53 -6.48
N ILE A 68 -11.95 -11.67 -5.82
CA ILE A 68 -11.58 -12.93 -6.45
C ILE A 68 -12.84 -13.78 -6.57
N LEU A 69 -13.27 -14.04 -7.81
CA LEU A 69 -14.28 -15.06 -8.09
C LEU A 69 -13.56 -16.38 -8.36
N THR A 70 -13.80 -17.37 -7.51
CA THR A 70 -13.07 -18.64 -7.51
C THR A 70 -14.01 -19.85 -7.50
N HIS A 71 -13.52 -20.96 -8.01
CA HIS A 71 -14.18 -22.25 -7.88
C HIS A 71 -14.03 -22.85 -6.48
N ASP A 72 -13.11 -22.38 -5.64
CA ASP A 72 -12.91 -22.86 -4.26
C ASP A 72 -12.65 -21.68 -3.30
N PRO A 73 -13.73 -21.05 -2.77
CA PRO A 73 -13.64 -19.89 -1.87
C PRO A 73 -12.92 -20.21 -0.56
N GLU A 74 -13.21 -21.35 0.05
CA GLU A 74 -12.62 -21.80 1.31
C GLU A 74 -11.13 -22.04 1.15
N GLY A 75 -10.71 -22.82 0.13
CA GLY A 75 -9.30 -23.08 -0.14
C GLY A 75 -8.53 -21.80 -0.47
N THR A 76 -9.14 -20.88 -1.23
CA THR A 76 -8.55 -19.56 -1.51
C THR A 76 -8.38 -18.76 -0.22
N ARG A 77 -9.43 -18.62 0.59
CA ARG A 77 -9.39 -17.92 1.89
C ARG A 77 -8.27 -18.49 2.77
N ASP A 78 -8.27 -19.80 2.94
CA ASP A 78 -7.33 -20.49 3.84
C ASP A 78 -5.90 -20.29 3.37
N TRP A 79 -5.62 -20.39 2.06
CA TRP A 79 -4.28 -20.16 1.55
C TRP A 79 -3.76 -18.75 1.86
N PHE A 80 -4.58 -17.71 1.64
CA PHE A 80 -4.19 -16.33 1.94
C PHE A 80 -4.02 -16.10 3.45
N CYS A 81 -4.93 -16.61 4.28
CA CYS A 81 -4.83 -16.51 5.73
C CYS A 81 -3.59 -17.23 6.28
N ASP A 82 -3.39 -18.48 5.89
CA ASP A 82 -2.36 -19.36 6.45
C ASP A 82 -0.95 -18.99 6.02
N ASN A 83 -0.77 -18.61 4.75
CA ASN A 83 0.55 -18.33 4.19
C ASN A 83 0.93 -16.85 4.31
N LEU A 84 -0.02 -15.95 4.11
CA LEU A 84 0.26 -14.52 4.05
C LEU A 84 -0.19 -13.75 5.30
N GLY A 85 -0.95 -14.39 6.20
CA GLY A 85 -1.33 -13.80 7.49
C GLY A 85 -2.52 -12.85 7.43
N PHE A 86 -3.31 -12.90 6.36
CA PHE A 86 -4.60 -12.19 6.31
C PHE A 86 -5.53 -12.68 7.42
N ARG A 87 -6.38 -11.78 7.93
CA ARG A 87 -7.48 -12.16 8.83
C ARG A 87 -8.77 -12.27 8.03
N SER A 88 -9.45 -13.41 8.11
CA SER A 88 -10.85 -13.50 7.65
C SER A 88 -11.76 -12.78 8.65
N GLY A 89 -12.63 -11.90 8.17
CA GLY A 89 -13.46 -11.05 9.02
C GLY A 89 -14.91 -10.94 8.54
N ASP A 90 -15.66 -10.10 9.25
CA ASP A 90 -17.09 -9.88 9.02
C ASP A 90 -17.36 -9.26 7.65
N HIS A 91 -18.55 -9.51 7.12
CA HIS A 91 -19.06 -8.87 5.91
C HIS A 91 -20.59 -8.73 6.01
N PRO A 92 -21.22 -7.81 5.26
CA PRO A 92 -22.67 -7.75 5.15
C PRO A 92 -23.28 -9.06 4.61
N ASP A 93 -24.52 -9.35 4.95
CA ASP A 93 -25.25 -10.44 4.30
C ASP A 93 -25.69 -10.01 2.89
N PHE A 94 -25.13 -10.66 1.88
CA PHE A 94 -25.46 -10.42 0.47
C PHE A 94 -26.44 -11.45 -0.09
N GLY A 95 -26.81 -12.50 0.68
CA GLY A 95 -27.61 -13.61 0.20
C GLY A 95 -26.86 -14.64 -0.67
N PHE A 96 -25.52 -14.62 -0.62
CA PHE A 96 -24.62 -15.60 -1.24
C PHE A 96 -23.29 -15.63 -0.47
N PRO A 97 -22.52 -16.74 -0.51
CA PRO A 97 -21.29 -16.88 0.26
C PRO A 97 -20.18 -15.98 -0.28
N VAL A 98 -19.57 -15.23 0.63
CA VAL A 98 -18.40 -14.39 0.38
C VAL A 98 -17.51 -14.42 1.62
N TYR A 99 -16.20 -14.28 1.45
CA TYR A 99 -15.25 -14.06 2.55
C TYR A 99 -14.53 -12.74 2.35
N TRP A 100 -14.37 -11.96 3.42
CA TRP A 100 -13.58 -10.73 3.40
C TRP A 100 -12.29 -10.95 4.17
N LEU A 101 -11.16 -10.64 3.52
CA LEU A 101 -9.83 -10.72 4.09
C LEU A 101 -9.30 -9.33 4.40
N TYR A 102 -8.75 -9.22 5.59
CA TYR A 102 -8.34 -7.97 6.21
C TYR A 102 -6.83 -7.88 6.37
N ILE A 103 -6.31 -6.66 6.17
CA ILE A 103 -5.01 -6.21 6.66
C ILE A 103 -5.30 -5.17 7.75
N GLY A 104 -4.97 -5.51 9.00
CA GLY A 104 -5.43 -4.74 10.15
C GLY A 104 -6.96 -4.68 10.19
N GLU A 105 -7.51 -3.47 10.15
CA GLU A 105 -8.95 -3.22 10.18
C GLU A 105 -9.59 -2.99 8.80
N GLN A 106 -8.78 -2.97 7.73
CA GLN A 106 -9.26 -2.72 6.37
C GLN A 106 -9.44 -4.04 5.62
N ASP A 107 -10.62 -4.28 5.07
CA ASP A 107 -10.84 -5.34 4.09
C ASP A 107 -10.20 -4.95 2.75
N VAL A 108 -9.46 -5.87 2.15
CA VAL A 108 -8.69 -5.61 0.92
C VAL A 108 -8.83 -6.71 -0.12
N ILE A 109 -9.29 -7.90 0.26
CA ILE A 109 -9.61 -8.98 -0.68
C ILE A 109 -10.97 -9.54 -0.31
N HIS A 110 -11.90 -9.52 -1.25
CA HIS A 110 -13.16 -10.26 -1.16
C HIS A 110 -13.02 -11.54 -1.98
N ILE A 111 -13.59 -12.64 -1.50
CA ILE A 111 -13.55 -13.94 -2.16
C ILE A 111 -14.97 -14.45 -2.30
N GLY A 112 -15.44 -14.57 -3.54
CA GLY A 112 -16.78 -15.10 -3.86
C GLY A 112 -16.70 -16.38 -4.67
N LYS A 113 -17.73 -17.22 -4.58
CA LYS A 113 -17.88 -18.39 -5.45
C LYS A 113 -18.22 -17.93 -6.86
N ALA A 114 -17.41 -18.30 -7.85
CA ALA A 114 -17.74 -18.04 -9.25
C ALA A 114 -19.05 -18.74 -9.62
N ARG A 115 -19.98 -18.00 -10.23
CA ARG A 115 -21.26 -18.50 -10.78
C ARG A 115 -22.13 -19.24 -9.75
N HIS A 116 -22.18 -18.71 -8.53
CA HIS A 116 -22.94 -19.34 -7.45
C HIS A 116 -24.45 -19.36 -7.69
N SER A 117 -25.01 -18.24 -8.13
CA SER A 117 -26.45 -18.06 -8.31
C SER A 117 -26.77 -16.90 -9.24
N THR A 118 -27.96 -16.90 -9.83
CA THR A 118 -28.47 -15.77 -10.63
C THR A 118 -28.55 -14.47 -9.82
N HIS A 119 -28.82 -14.55 -8.52
CA HIS A 119 -28.83 -13.40 -7.62
C HIS A 119 -27.44 -12.78 -7.51
N GLN A 120 -26.39 -13.57 -7.26
CA GLN A 120 -25.01 -13.07 -7.24
C GLN A 120 -24.59 -12.50 -8.59
N ASP A 121 -24.85 -13.22 -9.68
CA ASP A 121 -24.45 -12.78 -11.02
C ASP A 121 -25.13 -11.45 -11.41
N THR A 122 -26.36 -11.24 -10.94
CA THR A 122 -27.08 -9.97 -11.11
C THR A 122 -26.50 -8.87 -10.21
N TYR A 123 -26.15 -9.20 -8.97
CA TYR A 123 -25.57 -8.26 -8.00
C TYR A 123 -24.21 -7.71 -8.44
N LEU A 124 -23.36 -8.55 -9.02
CA LEU A 124 -22.00 -8.19 -9.45
C LEU A 124 -21.94 -7.56 -10.85
N LYS A 125 -23.08 -7.44 -11.54
CA LYS A 125 -23.14 -7.03 -12.94
C LYS A 125 -22.75 -5.56 -13.13
N THR A 126 -21.90 -5.30 -14.11
CA THR A 126 -21.61 -3.94 -14.61
C THR A 126 -22.53 -3.59 -15.79
N PRO A 127 -22.86 -2.30 -16.05
CA PRO A 127 -23.78 -1.92 -17.14
C PRO A 127 -23.39 -2.41 -18.54
N SER A 128 -22.09 -2.65 -18.78
CA SER A 128 -21.57 -3.16 -20.05
C SER A 128 -21.60 -4.69 -20.18
N ASP A 129 -21.98 -5.42 -19.14
CA ASP A 129 -21.92 -6.88 -19.15
C ASP A 129 -23.02 -7.46 -20.03
N GLN A 130 -22.61 -8.31 -20.97
CA GLN A 130 -23.51 -8.98 -21.88
C GLN A 130 -24.11 -10.22 -21.23
N ALA A 131 -25.40 -10.45 -21.49
CA ALA A 131 -26.10 -11.62 -20.98
C ALA A 131 -25.44 -12.91 -21.51
N GLY A 132 -25.16 -13.86 -20.60
CA GLY A 132 -24.55 -15.13 -20.93
C GLY A 132 -23.03 -15.10 -21.12
N MET A 133 -22.37 -13.94 -20.97
CA MET A 133 -20.91 -13.87 -20.97
C MET A 133 -20.33 -14.16 -19.58
N ASP A 134 -19.34 -15.04 -19.54
CA ASP A 134 -18.59 -15.38 -18.33
C ASP A 134 -17.26 -14.61 -18.32
N TYR A 135 -17.24 -13.47 -17.63
CA TYR A 135 -16.04 -12.64 -17.49
C TYR A 135 -15.02 -13.21 -16.49
N SER A 136 -15.37 -14.30 -15.79
CA SER A 136 -14.45 -15.03 -14.89
C SER A 136 -13.78 -16.23 -15.57
N ALA A 137 -14.23 -16.63 -16.76
CA ALA A 137 -13.70 -17.77 -17.48
C ALA A 137 -12.27 -17.53 -18.01
N ALA A 138 -11.49 -18.61 -18.10
CA ALA A 138 -10.18 -18.59 -18.74
C ALA A 138 -10.26 -18.09 -20.19
N GLY A 139 -9.43 -17.10 -20.53
CA GLY A 139 -9.38 -16.49 -21.86
C GLY A 139 -10.42 -15.38 -22.11
N ALA A 140 -11.34 -15.13 -21.17
CA ALA A 140 -12.24 -13.98 -21.25
C ALA A 140 -11.46 -12.65 -21.13
N LEU A 141 -12.01 -11.58 -21.72
CA LEU A 141 -11.54 -10.22 -21.42
C LEU A 141 -11.92 -9.92 -19.96
N GLY A 142 -10.94 -9.60 -19.10
CA GLY A 142 -11.20 -9.43 -17.67
C GLY A 142 -9.97 -9.68 -16.81
N SER A 143 -10.18 -10.29 -15.63
CA SER A 143 -9.19 -10.52 -14.57
C SER A 143 -7.92 -11.26 -15.04
N GLY A 144 -8.00 -12.10 -16.09
CA GLY A 144 -6.85 -12.75 -16.72
C GLY A 144 -5.82 -11.81 -17.35
N ARG A 145 -6.07 -10.48 -17.33
CA ARG A 145 -5.14 -9.42 -17.74
C ARG A 145 -4.37 -8.81 -16.57
N ILE A 146 -4.75 -9.09 -15.32
CA ILE A 146 -4.00 -8.68 -14.14
C ILE A 146 -2.90 -9.73 -13.91
N ASP A 147 -1.63 -9.34 -14.00
CA ASP A 147 -0.50 -10.29 -13.87
C ASP A 147 -0.34 -10.80 -12.44
N HIS A 148 -0.35 -9.90 -11.44
CA HIS A 148 -0.10 -10.24 -10.05
C HIS A 148 -0.78 -9.29 -9.06
N LEU A 149 -0.94 -9.76 -7.82
CA LEU A 149 -1.29 -8.97 -6.65
C LEU A 149 0.00 -8.64 -5.88
N CYS A 150 0.31 -7.35 -5.74
CA CYS A 150 1.47 -6.88 -5.01
C CYS A 150 1.07 -6.35 -3.63
N LEU A 151 1.72 -6.84 -2.57
CA LEU A 151 1.52 -6.44 -1.18
C LEU A 151 2.82 -5.90 -0.61
N ASN A 152 2.74 -4.76 0.08
CA ASN A 152 3.85 -4.27 0.87
C ASN A 152 3.84 -4.96 2.25
N CYS A 153 5.02 -5.36 2.73
CA CYS A 153 5.16 -6.22 3.89
C CYS A 153 6.35 -5.81 4.74
N ASP A 154 6.24 -6.10 6.04
CA ASP A 154 7.33 -6.09 7.01
C ASP A 154 7.53 -7.50 7.55
N GLY A 155 8.67 -7.77 8.19
CA GLY A 155 8.92 -9.05 8.84
C GLY A 155 9.34 -10.13 7.86
N MET A 156 10.26 -9.80 6.94
CA MET A 156 10.71 -10.71 5.88
C MET A 156 11.18 -12.08 6.41
N ALA A 157 11.85 -12.11 7.56
CA ALA A 157 12.32 -13.35 8.17
C ALA A 157 11.18 -14.29 8.55
N GLU A 158 10.11 -13.74 9.13
CA GLU A 158 8.92 -14.49 9.53
C GLU A 158 8.16 -15.02 8.31
N PHE A 159 8.06 -14.20 7.26
CA PHE A 159 7.45 -14.62 5.98
C PHE A 159 8.22 -15.76 5.35
N VAL A 160 9.53 -15.62 5.18
CA VAL A 160 10.40 -16.67 4.61
C VAL A 160 10.27 -17.96 5.40
N GLU A 161 10.33 -17.90 6.74
CA GLU A 161 10.21 -19.09 7.59
C GLU A 161 8.82 -19.73 7.45
N ARG A 162 7.75 -18.93 7.50
CA ARG A 162 6.36 -19.39 7.37
C ARG A 162 6.13 -20.07 6.03
N LEU A 163 6.51 -19.42 4.93
CA LEU A 163 6.35 -19.94 3.58
C LEU A 163 7.14 -21.24 3.39
N THR A 164 8.40 -21.28 3.87
CA THR A 164 9.24 -22.49 3.82
C THR A 164 8.60 -23.63 4.61
N ARG A 165 8.14 -23.37 5.84
CA ARG A 165 7.51 -24.38 6.71
C ARG A 165 6.24 -24.95 6.09
N ARG A 166 5.47 -24.13 5.37
CA ARG A 166 4.24 -24.53 4.69
C ARG A 166 4.47 -25.08 3.28
N GLY A 167 5.73 -25.19 2.84
CA GLY A 167 6.07 -25.73 1.52
C GLY A 167 5.65 -24.86 0.35
N VAL A 168 5.53 -23.54 0.55
CA VAL A 168 5.25 -22.59 -0.54
C VAL A 168 6.55 -22.31 -1.28
N GLU A 169 6.59 -22.66 -2.56
CA GLU A 169 7.70 -22.31 -3.45
C GLU A 169 7.63 -20.83 -3.84
N PHE A 170 8.76 -20.13 -3.73
CA PHE A 170 8.88 -18.74 -4.12
C PHE A 170 10.24 -18.44 -4.75
N SER A 171 10.27 -17.41 -5.59
CA SER A 171 11.49 -16.82 -6.14
C SER A 171 11.76 -15.47 -5.52
N GLU A 172 13.03 -15.08 -5.49
CA GLU A 172 13.50 -13.85 -4.84
C GLU A 172 14.10 -12.92 -5.88
N ARG A 173 13.79 -11.63 -5.79
CA ARG A 173 14.31 -10.62 -6.72
C ARG A 173 14.62 -9.32 -5.97
N LYS A 174 15.67 -8.63 -6.41
CA LYS A 174 15.85 -7.20 -6.07
C LYS A 174 15.38 -6.39 -7.27
N ALA A 175 14.35 -5.57 -7.11
CA ALA A 175 13.90 -4.69 -8.18
C ALA A 175 15.00 -3.70 -8.54
N HIS A 176 15.29 -3.56 -9.84
CA HIS A 176 16.37 -2.71 -10.38
C HIS A 176 16.29 -1.29 -9.80
N ASN A 177 17.42 -0.78 -9.30
CA ASN A 177 17.53 0.57 -8.72
C ASN A 177 16.52 0.90 -7.60
N SER A 178 15.92 -0.11 -6.96
CA SER A 178 14.97 0.08 -5.86
C SER A 178 15.54 -0.32 -4.50
N HIS A 179 14.94 0.23 -3.45
CA HIS A 179 15.15 -0.17 -2.05
C HIS A 179 14.21 -1.33 -1.64
N LEU A 180 13.75 -2.13 -2.60
CA LEU A 180 12.81 -3.23 -2.36
C LEU A 180 13.47 -4.58 -2.59
N TYR A 181 13.09 -5.54 -1.74
CA TYR A 181 13.33 -6.96 -1.92
C TYR A 181 11.99 -7.66 -2.11
N GLN A 182 11.90 -8.49 -3.14
CA GLN A 182 10.63 -9.04 -3.61
C GLN A 182 10.62 -10.55 -3.51
N LEU A 183 9.54 -11.11 -2.97
CA LEU A 183 9.23 -12.53 -3.07
C LEU A 183 8.08 -12.72 -4.06
N PHE A 184 8.24 -13.64 -5.01
CA PHE A 184 7.21 -13.99 -5.98
C PHE A 184 6.81 -15.45 -5.82
N MET A 185 5.50 -15.70 -5.74
CA MET A 185 4.92 -17.04 -5.61
C MET A 185 3.60 -17.13 -6.37
N ARG A 186 3.07 -18.35 -6.48
CA ARG A 186 1.77 -18.61 -7.10
C ARG A 186 0.84 -19.30 -6.11
N GLU A 187 -0.32 -18.71 -5.93
CA GLU A 187 -1.43 -19.29 -5.18
C GLU A 187 -2.00 -20.48 -6.00
N PRO A 188 -2.13 -21.69 -5.42
CA PRO A 188 -2.35 -22.91 -6.20
C PRO A 188 -3.80 -23.17 -6.64
N ILE A 189 -4.80 -22.58 -5.98
CA ILE A 189 -6.23 -22.72 -6.33
C ILE A 189 -6.51 -21.98 -7.64
N ASN A 190 -6.24 -20.68 -7.70
CA ASN A 190 -6.59 -19.84 -8.85
C ASN A 190 -5.41 -19.58 -9.77
N GLY A 191 -4.20 -19.87 -9.31
CA GLY A 191 -2.99 -19.50 -10.03
C GLY A 191 -2.66 -18.01 -9.91
N ILE A 192 -3.15 -17.32 -8.89
CA ILE A 192 -2.85 -15.88 -8.72
C ILE A 192 -1.37 -15.74 -8.38
N LYS A 193 -0.65 -14.93 -9.16
CA LYS A 193 0.73 -14.58 -8.84
C LYS A 193 0.72 -13.52 -7.75
N VAL A 194 1.45 -13.78 -6.68
CA VAL A 194 1.58 -12.89 -5.52
C VAL A 194 3.01 -12.35 -5.49
N GLU A 195 3.12 -11.04 -5.33
CA GLU A 195 4.36 -10.31 -5.07
C GLU A 195 4.32 -9.75 -3.65
N LEU A 196 5.35 -10.04 -2.86
CA LEU A 196 5.53 -9.45 -1.54
C LEU A 196 6.75 -8.53 -1.56
N ASN A 197 6.55 -7.26 -1.25
CA ASN A 197 7.60 -6.23 -1.22
C ASN A 197 8.03 -5.91 0.20
N PHE A 198 9.29 -6.16 0.50
CA PHE A 198 9.97 -5.85 1.75
C PHE A 198 11.02 -4.75 1.56
N ALA A 199 11.40 -4.10 2.65
CA ALA A 199 12.55 -3.21 2.64
C ALA A 199 13.85 -4.02 2.40
N TRP A 200 14.72 -3.57 1.50
CA TRP A 200 15.96 -4.29 1.18
C TRP A 200 16.87 -4.51 2.40
N GLU A 201 16.84 -3.63 3.40
CA GLU A 201 17.60 -3.77 4.63
C GLU A 201 17.19 -5.02 5.44
N GLU A 202 15.93 -5.46 5.35
CA GLU A 202 15.48 -6.71 5.98
C GLU A 202 16.22 -7.91 5.40
N ALA A 203 16.34 -7.97 4.07
CA ALA A 203 17.06 -9.02 3.39
C ALA A 203 18.55 -9.04 3.79
N VAL A 204 19.18 -7.87 3.84
CA VAL A 204 20.60 -7.75 4.25
C VAL A 204 20.81 -8.25 5.67
N ARG A 205 19.91 -7.94 6.61
CA ARG A 205 19.98 -8.45 7.99
C ARG A 205 19.90 -9.97 8.06
N MET A 206 19.22 -10.61 7.10
CA MET A 206 19.15 -12.06 6.98
C MET A 206 20.36 -12.68 6.25
N GLY A 207 21.35 -11.88 5.88
CA GLY A 207 22.48 -12.33 5.04
C GLY A 207 22.07 -12.69 3.61
N ARG A 208 20.85 -12.32 3.19
CA ARG A 208 20.38 -12.52 1.82
C ARG A 208 21.00 -11.44 0.96
N VAL A 209 21.94 -11.85 0.10
CA VAL A 209 22.43 -11.02 -1.00
C VAL A 209 21.67 -11.49 -2.24
N PRO A 210 20.56 -10.83 -2.62
CA PRO A 210 19.87 -11.20 -3.83
C PRO A 210 20.82 -10.95 -4.99
N ALA A 211 21.13 -11.99 -5.77
CA ALA A 211 21.71 -11.78 -7.07
C ALA A 211 20.70 -10.94 -7.88
N TYR A 212 21.19 -9.93 -8.60
CA TYR A 212 20.34 -9.19 -9.53
C TYR A 212 19.78 -10.21 -10.52
N THR A 213 18.47 -10.42 -10.49
CA THR A 213 17.81 -11.22 -11.52
C THR A 213 17.68 -10.34 -12.75
N ASP A 214 18.72 -10.43 -13.57
CA ASP A 214 18.77 -10.26 -15.02
C ASP A 214 19.66 -9.13 -15.54
N GLU A 215 20.52 -9.55 -16.48
CA GLU A 215 21.52 -8.86 -17.29
C GLU A 215 20.85 -8.02 -18.40
N GLY A 216 19.68 -7.46 -18.10
CA GLY A 216 19.01 -6.53 -18.99
C GLY A 216 19.84 -5.27 -19.07
N ALA A 217 20.68 -5.15 -20.11
CA ALA A 217 21.42 -3.95 -20.43
C ALA A 217 20.47 -2.74 -20.32
N HIS A 218 20.58 -1.97 -19.24
CA HIS A 218 19.89 -0.71 -19.08
C HIS A 218 20.50 0.27 -20.07
N ALA A 219 20.05 0.20 -21.33
CA ALA A 219 20.33 1.22 -22.32
C ALA A 219 19.50 2.46 -21.96
N LYS A 220 20.12 3.28 -21.11
CA LYS A 220 19.92 4.73 -20.81
C LYS A 220 18.51 5.21 -20.45
#